data_AF-A0A0M6ZE88-F1
#
_entry.id   AF-A0A0M6ZE88-F1
#
_cell.length_a   1.000
_cell.length_b   1.000
_cell.length_c   1.000
_cell.angle_alpha   90.00
_cell.angle_beta   90.00
_cell.angle_gamma   90.00
#
_symmetry.space_group_name_H-M   'P 1'
#
loop_
_entity.id
_entity.type
_entity.pdbx_description
1 polymer ?
#
loop_
_entity_poly.entity_id
_entity_poly.type
_entity_poly.pdbx_seq_one_letter_code
_entity_poly.pdbx_strand_id
1 'polypeptide(L)' 'MNDFVTALGLVLVIEGILYAVLPGGMKTIMRGALETSNQTLRMTGLAIAAMGLIIVWIIRG' A
#
# COMPACT_ATOMS: atom_id res chain seq x y z
N MET A 1 7.54 14.20 -16.52
CA MET A 1 6.60 13.34 -17.28
C MET A 1 6.91 11.84 -17.16
N ASN A 2 7.53 11.37 -16.06
CA ASN A 2 7.70 9.93 -15.80
C ASN A 2 7.30 9.53 -14.36
N ASP A 3 6.74 10.48 -13.62
CA ASP A 3 6.53 10.35 -12.18
C ASP A 3 5.56 9.23 -11.80
N PHE A 4 4.52 9.03 -12.61
CA PHE A 4 3.58 7.94 -12.42
C PHE A 4 4.26 6.58 -12.59
N VAL A 5 5.09 6.44 -13.63
CA VAL A 5 5.84 5.21 -13.90
C VAL A 5 6.87 4.97 -12.79
N THR A 6 7.54 6.02 -12.32
CA THR A 6 8.46 5.93 -11.17
C THR A 6 7.73 5.52 -9.89
N ALA A 7 6.59 6.13 -9.58
CA ALA A 7 5.79 5.77 -8.41
C ALA A 7 5.31 4.32 -8.48
N LEU A 8 4.84 3.88 -9.65
CA LEU A 8 4.43 2.49 -9.87
C LEU A 8 5.61 1.52 -9.68
N GLY A 9 6.78 1.85 -10.23
CA GLY A 9 8.01 1.07 -10.05
C GLY A 9 8.42 0.96 -8.59
N LEU A 10 8.35 2.06 -7.82
CA LEU A 10 8.66 2.05 -6.39
C LEU A 10 7.69 1.18 -5.58
N VAL A 11 6.39 1.23 -5.88
CA VAL A 11 5.40 0.36 -5.22
C VAL A 11 5.74 -1.12 -5.45
N LEU A 12 6.08 -1.50 -6.68
CA LEU A 12 6.47 -2.88 -7.00
C LEU A 12 7.75 -3.33 -6.29
N VAL A 13 8.75 -2.45 -6.21
CA VAL A 13 10.00 -2.73 -5.47
C VAL A 13 9.72 -2.93 -3.99
N ILE A 14 8.91 -2.06 -3.38
CA ILE A 14 8.58 -2.14 -1.95
C ILE A 14 7.80 -3.43 -1.67
N GLU A 15 6.76 -3.73 -2.45
CA GLU A 15 5.99 -4.98 -2.33
C GLU A 15 6.92 -6.20 -2.47
N GLY A 16 7.76 -6.23 -3.50
CA GLY A 16 8.68 -7.35 -3.73
C GLY A 16 9.67 -7.58 -2.57
N ILE A 17 10.22 -6.50 -2.01
CA ILE A 17 11.12 -6.57 -0.85
C ILE A 17 10.38 -7.09 0.38
N LEU A 18 9.14 -6.64 0.63
CA LEU A 18 8.34 -7.11 1.76
C LEU A 18 8.08 -8.62 1.67
N TYR A 19 7.75 -9.13 0.48
CA TYR A 19 7.58 -10.59 0.28
C TYR A 19 8.90 -11.37 0.41
N ALA A 20 10.02 -10.80 -0.05
CA ALA A 20 11.32 -11.47 -0.02
C ALA A 20 11.91 -11.53 1.41
N VAL A 21 11.82 -10.43 2.17
CA VAL A 21 12.44 -10.32 3.51
C VAL A 21 11.51 -10.83 4.61
N LEU A 22 10.20 -10.58 4.50
CA LEU A 22 9.21 -10.89 5.53
C LEU A 22 8.02 -11.72 5.00
N PRO A 23 8.25 -12.90 4.39
CA PRO A 23 7.18 -13.71 3.82
C PRO A 23 6.16 -14.18 4.87
N GLY A 24 6.59 -14.41 6.11
CA GLY A 24 5.71 -14.77 7.22
C GLY A 24 4.76 -13.64 7.62
N GLY A 25 5.28 -12.41 7.72
CA GLY A 25 4.49 -11.22 8.05
C GLY A 25 3.40 -10.98 7.01
N MET A 26 3.74 -11.04 5.72
CA MET A 26 2.78 -10.87 4.62
C MET A 26 1.68 -11.93 4.66
N LYS A 27 2.02 -13.21 4.91
CA LYS A 27 1.01 -14.27 5.07
C LYS A 27 0.06 -14.02 6.24
N THR A 28 0.56 -13.48 7.36
CA THR A 28 -0.28 -13.13 8.51
C THR A 28 -1.22 -11.98 8.17
N ILE A 29 -0.74 -10.93 7.50
CA ILE A 29 -1.56 -9.80 7.05
C ILE A 29 -2.67 -10.28 6.11
N MET A 30 -2.34 -11.16 5.15
CA MET A 30 -3.33 -11.72 4.22
C MET A 30 -4.42 -12.52 4.95
N ARG A 31 -4.06 -13.33 5.96
CA ARG A 31 -5.04 -14.05 6.78
C ARG A 31 -5.94 -13.10 7.57
N GLY A 32 -5.37 -12.10 8.22
CA GLY A 32 -6.15 -11.07 8.92
C GLY A 32 -7.09 -10.30 7.98
N ALA A 33 -6.66 -10.06 6.74
CA ALA A 33 -7.52 -9.43 5.73
C ALA A 33 -8.72 -10.32 5.35
N LEU A 34 -8.56 -11.64 5.27
CA LEU A 34 -9.67 -12.56 4.98
C LEU A 34 -10.72 -12.60 6.10
N GLU A 35 -10.29 -12.41 7.35
CA GLU A 35 -11.17 -12.40 8.52
C GLU A 35 -11.83 -11.03 8.76
N THR A 36 -11.29 -9.96 8.18
CA THR A 36 -11.80 -8.60 8.34
C THR A 36 -12.97 -8.34 7.40
N SER A 37 -14.01 -7.65 7.89
CA SER A 37 -15.15 -7.27 7.05
C SER A 37 -14.74 -6.40 5.86
N ASN A 38 -15.38 -6.63 4.71
CA ASN A 38 -15.14 -5.85 3.48
C ASN A 38 -15.30 -4.34 3.69
N GLN A 39 -16.23 -3.91 4.54
CA GLN A 39 -16.41 -2.49 4.83
C GLN A 39 -15.21 -1.88 5.57
N THR A 40 -14.66 -2.61 6.55
CA THR A 40 -13.48 -2.15 7.31
C THR A 40 -12.26 -2.08 6.41
N LEU A 41 -12.05 -3.08 5.55
CA LEU A 41 -10.97 -3.06 4.56
C LEU A 41 -11.08 -1.88 3.60
N ARG A 42 -12.29 -1.61 3.07
CA ARG A 42 -12.53 -0.46 2.18
C ARG A 42 -12.24 0.86 2.87
N MET A 43 -12.73 1.04 4.09
CA MET A 43 -12.58 2.31 4.81
C MET A 43 -11.12 2.56 5.21
N THR A 44 -10.42 1.51 5.65
CA THR A 44 -8.98 1.59 5.97
C THR A 44 -8.15 1.87 4.71
N GLY A 45 -8.45 1.17 3.61
CA GLY A 45 -7.78 1.39 2.33
C GLY A 45 -7.99 2.81 1.79
N LEU A 46 -9.21 3.33 1.86
CA LEU A 46 -9.52 4.72 1.48
C LEU A 46 -8.78 5.74 2.36
N ALA A 47 -8.71 5.51 3.67
CA ALA A 47 -7.99 6.38 4.58
C ALA A 47 -6.48 6.44 4.25
N ILE A 48 -5.86 5.27 4.02
CA ILE A 48 -4.44 5.18 3.63
C ILE A 48 -4.20 5.84 2.27
N ALA A 49 -5.07 5.60 1.28
CA ALA A 49 -4.97 6.21 -0.04
C ALA A 49 -5.09 7.74 0.03
N ALA A 50 -6.02 8.26 0.83
CA ALA A 50 -6.18 9.70 1.05
C ALA A 50 -4.95 10.32 1.73
N MET A 51 -4.40 9.65 2.76
CA MET A 51 -3.14 10.08 3.38
C MET A 51 -1.99 10.11 2.37
N GLY A 52 -1.84 9.06 1.56
CA GLY A 52 -0.82 9.00 0.51
C GLY A 52 -0.97 10.16 -0.50
N LEU A 53 -2.20 10.45 -0.91
CA LEU A 53 -2.50 11.58 -1.79
C LEU A 53 -2.11 12.92 -1.15
N ILE A 54 -2.45 13.14 0.12
CA ILE A 54 -2.09 14.36 0.86
C ILE A 54 -0.57 14.52 0.92
N ILE A 55 0.16 13.45 1.23
CA ILE A 55 1.64 13.48 1.28
C ILE A 55 2.21 13.86 -0.10
N VAL A 56 1.75 13.21 -1.16
CA VAL A 56 2.19 13.53 -2.53
C VAL A 56 1.85 14.97 -2.89
N TRP A 57 0.67 15.46 -2.51
CA TRP A 57 0.24 16.83 -2.74
C TRP A 57 1.09 17.84 -1.98
N ILE A 58 1.51 17.56 -0.74
CA ILE A 58 2.41 18.45 0.02
C ILE A 58 3.82 18.47 -0.59
N ILE A 59 4.33 17.33 -1.03
CA ILE A 59 5.70 17.24 -1.57
C ILE A 59 5.80 17.85 -2.98
N ARG A 60 4.74 17.74 -3.79
CA ARG A 60 4.69 18.20 -5.18
C ARG A 60 3.89 19.50 -5.39
N GLY A 61 3.26 20.01 -4.34
CA GLY A 61 2.43 21.21 -4.33
C GLY A 61 3.22 22.48 -4.56
#